data_AF-A0A2I0T5M2-F1
#
_entry.id   AF-A0A2I0T5M2-F1
#
_cell.length_a   1.000
_cell.length_b   1.000
_cell.length_c   1.000
_cell.angle_alpha   90.00
_cell.angle_beta   90.00
_cell.angle_gamma   90.00
#
_symmetry.space_group_name_H-M   'P 1'
#
loop_
_entity.id
_entity.type
_entity.pdbx_description
1 polymer ?
#
loop_
_entity_poly.entity_id
_entity_poly.type
_entity_poly.pdbx_seq_one_letter_code
_entity_poly.pdbx_strand_id
1 'polypeptide(L)'
;MNFIIQEGEGITCMVDLLDKCDITCQAEVWSMFTAILKKSIRNLQACTEVGLVEQVLKRIDRADNMIADLLVDMLGVLASYNLTVRELKLFFSKLQGEKGRWWYMVTIVHIYNRWKNSELRCYVNGELASYGEITWFVNTSDTFDKCFLGSSETADANRVFCGQMTSVYLFSEALNAAQIFAIYQLGLGYKPMYHLTNYK
;
A
#
# COMPACT_ATOMS: atom_id res chain seq x y z
N MET A 1 -30.16 -19.33 -9.52
CA MET A 1 -30.84 -18.04 -9.34
C MET A 1 -30.23 -17.06 -10.34
N ASN A 2 -31.04 -16.41 -11.19
CA ASN A 2 -30.56 -15.38 -12.10
C ASN A 2 -30.67 -14.02 -11.40
N PHE A 3 -29.56 -13.48 -10.92
CA PHE A 3 -29.50 -12.15 -10.32
C PHE A 3 -29.43 -11.12 -11.44
N ILE A 4 -30.57 -10.57 -11.86
CA ILE A 4 -30.66 -9.56 -12.91
C ILE A 4 -31.09 -8.26 -12.26
N ILE A 5 -30.32 -7.19 -12.47
CA ILE A 5 -30.68 -5.84 -12.02
C ILE A 5 -31.79 -5.34 -12.95
N GLN A 6 -32.97 -5.07 -12.39
CA GLN A 6 -34.12 -4.60 -13.16
C GLN A 6 -34.14 -3.07 -13.30
N GLU A 7 -33.66 -2.35 -12.29
CA GLU A 7 -33.67 -0.90 -12.23
C GLU A 7 -32.27 -0.36 -11.96
N GLY A 8 -31.73 0.40 -12.91
CA GLY A 8 -30.40 1.00 -12.79
C GLY A 8 -30.30 2.00 -11.63
N GLU A 9 -31.36 2.76 -11.35
CA GLU A 9 -31.38 3.70 -10.22
C GLU A 9 -31.15 3.02 -8.86
N GLY A 10 -31.53 1.73 -8.75
CA GLY A 10 -31.24 0.92 -7.57
C GLY A 10 -29.74 0.77 -7.29
N ILE A 11 -28.90 0.78 -8.33
CA ILE A 11 -27.44 0.78 -8.19
C ILE A 11 -26.98 2.08 -7.52
N THR A 12 -27.45 3.23 -8.01
CA THR A 12 -27.07 4.54 -7.45
C THR A 12 -27.52 4.66 -6.00
N CYS A 13 -28.76 4.25 -5.69
CA CYS A 13 -29.28 4.22 -4.34
C CYS A 13 -28.45 3.30 -3.41
N MET A 14 -28.06 2.12 -3.90
CA MET A 14 -27.17 1.23 -3.16
C MET A 14 -25.84 1.92 -2.84
N VAL A 15 -25.17 2.53 -3.81
CA VAL A 15 -23.88 3.22 -3.58
C VAL A 15 -24.04 4.34 -2.53
N ASP A 16 -25.07 5.16 -2.64
CA ASP A 16 -25.30 6.28 -1.71
C ASP A 16 -25.71 5.82 -0.29
N LEU A 17 -26.37 4.67 -0.17
CA LEU A 17 -26.68 4.07 1.13
C LEU A 17 -25.43 3.49 1.80
N LEU A 18 -24.56 2.84 1.03
CA LEU A 18 -23.34 2.22 1.55
C LEU A 18 -22.39 3.25 2.15
N ASP A 19 -22.37 4.50 1.66
CA ASP A 19 -21.61 5.60 2.25
C ASP A 19 -22.00 5.90 3.72
N LYS A 20 -23.16 5.41 4.18
CA LYS A 20 -23.69 5.61 5.54
C LYS A 20 -23.60 4.35 6.42
N CYS A 21 -23.20 3.22 5.86
CA CYS A 21 -23.10 1.94 6.55
C CYS A 21 -21.73 1.79 7.23
N ASP A 22 -21.66 0.88 8.21
CA ASP A 22 -20.37 0.46 8.78
C ASP A 22 -19.53 -0.34 7.77
N ILE A 23 -18.23 -0.46 8.06
CA ILE A 23 -17.25 -1.11 7.17
C ILE A 23 -17.62 -2.57 6.89
N THR A 24 -18.16 -3.31 7.86
CA THR A 24 -18.52 -4.71 7.68
C THR A 24 -19.69 -4.86 6.71
N CYS A 25 -20.74 -4.06 6.90
CA CYS A 25 -21.88 -4.03 5.98
C CYS A 25 -21.46 -3.62 4.57
N GLN A 26 -20.61 -2.59 4.44
CA GLN A 26 -20.07 -2.18 3.13
C GLN A 26 -19.31 -3.31 2.45
N ALA A 27 -18.44 -4.00 3.18
CA ALA A 27 -17.61 -5.07 2.63
C ALA A 27 -18.46 -6.24 2.11
N GLU A 28 -19.48 -6.67 2.86
CA GLU A 28 -20.37 -7.75 2.46
C GLU A 28 -21.14 -7.39 1.18
N VAL A 29 -21.75 -6.21 1.15
CA VAL A 29 -22.58 -5.78 0.01
C VAL A 29 -21.73 -5.57 -1.23
N TRP A 30 -20.58 -4.91 -1.13
CA TRP A 30 -19.67 -4.73 -2.27
C TRP A 30 -19.15 -6.07 -2.80
N SER A 31 -18.79 -7.00 -1.92
CA SER A 31 -18.34 -8.34 -2.33
C SER A 31 -19.44 -9.12 -3.06
N MET A 32 -20.66 -9.09 -2.53
CA MET A 32 -21.83 -9.72 -3.16
C MET A 32 -22.15 -9.10 -4.52
N PHE A 33 -22.15 -7.76 -4.58
CA PHE A 33 -22.45 -7.04 -5.81
C PHE A 33 -21.42 -7.36 -6.90
N THR A 34 -20.13 -7.34 -6.56
CA THR A 34 -19.05 -7.76 -7.47
C THR A 34 -19.24 -9.20 -7.97
N ALA A 35 -19.62 -10.13 -7.10
CA ALA A 35 -19.90 -11.51 -7.50
C ALA A 35 -21.10 -11.65 -8.44
N ILE A 36 -22.12 -10.78 -8.30
CA ILE A 36 -23.27 -10.70 -9.20
C ILE A 36 -22.84 -10.15 -10.57
N LEU A 37 -22.01 -9.10 -10.60
CA LEU A 37 -21.49 -8.50 -11.82
C LEU A 37 -20.64 -9.48 -12.64
N LYS A 38 -19.75 -10.24 -11.99
CA LYS A 38 -18.91 -11.27 -12.62
C LYS A 38 -19.71 -12.32 -13.42
N LYS A 39 -21.00 -12.48 -13.16
CA LYS A 39 -21.86 -13.52 -13.76
C LYS A 39 -22.88 -12.99 -14.78
N SER A 40 -22.95 -11.68 -15.02
CA SER A 40 -24.03 -11.10 -15.83
C SER A 40 -23.60 -9.89 -16.64
N ILE A 41 -23.41 -10.10 -17.95
CA ILE A 41 -23.16 -9.03 -18.93
C ILE A 41 -24.26 -7.95 -18.88
N ARG A 42 -25.52 -8.35 -18.69
CA ARG A 42 -26.63 -7.38 -18.57
C ARG A 42 -26.48 -6.47 -17.34
N ASN A 43 -26.00 -7.00 -16.23
CA ASN A 43 -25.77 -6.18 -15.03
C ASN A 43 -24.57 -5.25 -15.22
N LEU A 44 -23.53 -5.71 -15.92
CA LEU A 44 -22.37 -4.88 -16.29
C LEU A 44 -22.81 -3.70 -17.16
N GLN A 45 -23.64 -3.96 -18.17
CA GLN A 45 -24.21 -2.91 -19.01
C GLN A 45 -25.04 -1.91 -18.18
N ALA A 46 -25.92 -2.38 -17.29
CA ALA A 46 -26.69 -1.50 -16.41
C ALA A 46 -25.80 -0.63 -15.52
N CYS A 47 -24.67 -1.16 -15.03
CA CYS A 47 -23.68 -0.40 -14.26
C CYS A 47 -23.00 0.69 -15.11
N THR A 48 -22.67 0.39 -16.36
CA THR A 48 -22.10 1.36 -17.30
C THR A 48 -23.09 2.48 -17.62
N GLU A 49 -24.36 2.14 -17.86
CA GLU A 49 -25.43 3.11 -18.18
C GLU A 49 -25.64 4.14 -17.05
N VAL A 50 -25.51 3.73 -15.79
CA VAL A 50 -25.61 4.62 -14.62
C VAL A 50 -24.28 5.30 -14.24
N GLY A 51 -23.20 5.04 -14.99
CA GLY A 51 -21.89 5.63 -14.75
C GLY A 51 -21.24 5.15 -13.44
N LEU A 52 -21.44 3.88 -13.05
CA LEU A 52 -20.96 3.34 -11.78
C LEU A 52 -19.45 3.54 -11.57
N VAL A 53 -18.64 3.43 -12.64
CA VAL A 53 -17.18 3.63 -12.56
C VAL A 53 -16.85 5.03 -12.03
N GLU A 54 -17.51 6.07 -12.54
CA GLU A 54 -17.29 7.44 -12.07
C GLU A 54 -17.75 7.61 -10.62
N GLN A 55 -18.89 7.02 -10.25
CA GLN A 55 -19.41 7.08 -8.89
C GLN A 55 -18.45 6.44 -7.87
N VAL A 56 -17.82 5.33 -8.23
CA VAL A 56 -16.87 4.61 -7.37
C VAL A 56 -15.51 5.31 -7.32
N LEU A 57 -14.99 5.80 -8.45
CA LEU A 57 -13.72 6.54 -8.49
C LEU A 57 -13.75 7.85 -7.69
N LYS A 58 -14.93 8.45 -7.48
CA LYS A 58 -15.11 9.61 -6.58
C LYS A 58 -15.00 9.26 -5.10
N ARG A 59 -15.17 7.98 -4.74
CA ARG A 59 -15.22 7.48 -3.35
C ARG A 59 -13.93 6.79 -2.92
N ILE A 60 -13.18 6.23 -3.85
CA ILE A 60 -12.01 5.40 -3.57
C ILE A 60 -10.97 6.09 -2.67
N ASP A 61 -10.72 7.38 -2.84
CA ASP A 61 -9.74 8.14 -2.03
C ASP A 61 -10.16 8.32 -0.56
N ARG A 62 -11.45 8.17 -0.25
CA ARG A 62 -12.02 8.36 1.09
C ARG A 62 -12.38 7.04 1.76
N ALA A 63 -12.32 5.94 1.01
CA ALA A 63 -12.65 4.63 1.49
C ALA A 63 -11.53 4.11 2.42
N ASP A 64 -11.91 3.33 3.42
CA ASP A 64 -10.96 2.53 4.20
C ASP A 64 -10.21 1.56 3.26
N ASN A 65 -8.98 1.18 3.60
CA ASN A 65 -8.14 0.29 2.79
C ASN A 65 -8.89 -0.99 2.36
N MET A 66 -9.63 -1.63 3.27
CA MET A 66 -10.38 -2.84 2.96
C MET A 66 -11.47 -2.58 1.91
N ILE A 67 -12.18 -1.46 2.02
CA ILE A 67 -13.24 -1.08 1.08
C ILE A 67 -12.63 -0.66 -0.25
N ALA A 68 -11.52 0.08 -0.24
CA ALA A 68 -10.80 0.46 -1.44
C ALA A 68 -10.38 -0.76 -2.26
N ASP A 69 -9.85 -1.81 -1.62
CA ASP A 69 -9.49 -3.06 -2.31
C ASP A 69 -10.69 -3.73 -2.99
N LEU A 70 -11.85 -3.77 -2.31
CA LEU A 70 -13.09 -4.32 -2.88
C LEU A 70 -13.62 -3.48 -4.06
N LEU A 71 -13.56 -2.16 -3.94
CA LEU A 71 -13.93 -1.24 -5.01
C LEU A 71 -12.99 -1.39 -6.21
N VAL A 72 -11.69 -1.64 -5.99
CA VAL A 72 -10.72 -1.93 -7.05
C VAL A 72 -11.03 -3.27 -7.75
N ASP A 73 -11.36 -4.35 -7.02
CA ASP A 73 -11.79 -5.63 -7.65
C ASP A 73 -13.04 -5.42 -8.51
N MET A 74 -14.04 -4.68 -8.00
CA MET A 74 -15.27 -4.35 -8.72
C MET A 74 -14.99 -3.53 -10.00
N LEU A 75 -14.16 -2.49 -9.88
CA LEU A 75 -13.70 -1.70 -11.03
C LEU A 75 -12.96 -2.57 -12.04
N GLY A 76 -12.16 -3.54 -11.61
CA GLY A 76 -11.51 -4.52 -12.48
C GLY A 76 -12.49 -5.38 -13.27
N VAL A 77 -13.62 -5.77 -12.65
CA VAL A 77 -14.70 -6.49 -13.34
C VAL A 77 -15.34 -5.62 -14.42
N LEU A 78 -15.72 -4.37 -14.09
CA LEU A 78 -16.26 -3.43 -15.07
C LEU A 78 -15.25 -3.15 -16.19
N ALA A 79 -13.97 -3.06 -15.83
CA ALA A 79 -12.85 -2.86 -16.74
C ALA A 79 -12.72 -3.95 -17.80
N SER A 80 -12.86 -5.20 -17.38
CA SER A 80 -12.79 -6.35 -18.27
C SER A 80 -13.96 -6.43 -19.27
N TYR A 81 -15.07 -5.74 -19.00
CA TYR A 81 -16.24 -5.76 -19.85
C TYR A 81 -16.20 -4.68 -20.93
N ASN A 82 -16.18 -3.40 -20.54
CA ASN A 82 -16.06 -2.25 -21.42
C ASN A 82 -15.74 -1.00 -20.58
N LEU A 83 -14.53 -0.46 -20.73
CA LEU A 83 -14.17 0.86 -20.21
C LEU A 83 -14.16 1.90 -21.33
N THR A 84 -14.77 3.05 -21.06
CA THR A 84 -14.58 4.23 -21.90
C THR A 84 -13.20 4.84 -21.67
N VAL A 85 -12.70 5.60 -22.65
CA VAL A 85 -11.42 6.34 -22.53
C VAL A 85 -11.43 7.31 -21.33
N ARG A 86 -12.59 7.86 -20.97
CA ARG A 86 -12.76 8.75 -19.80
C ARG A 86 -12.53 7.99 -18.50
N GLU A 87 -13.17 6.84 -18.35
CA GLU A 87 -13.07 5.99 -17.16
C GLU A 87 -11.66 5.40 -17.02
N LEU A 88 -11.04 4.99 -18.13
CA LEU A 88 -9.65 4.53 -18.15
C LEU A 88 -8.68 5.63 -17.68
N LYS A 89 -8.85 6.86 -18.16
CA LYS A 89 -8.04 8.02 -17.72
C LYS A 89 -8.23 8.33 -16.24
N LEU A 90 -9.46 8.23 -15.74
CA LEU A 90 -9.77 8.40 -14.31
C LEU A 90 -9.17 7.28 -13.47
N PHE A 91 -9.19 6.03 -13.95
CA PHE A 91 -8.55 4.91 -13.29
C PHE A 91 -7.03 5.14 -13.17
N PHE A 92 -6.36 5.48 -14.27
CA PHE A 92 -4.92 5.77 -14.26
C PHE A 92 -4.56 7.02 -13.46
N SER A 93 -5.44 8.02 -13.33
CA SER A 93 -5.15 9.20 -12.50
C SER A 93 -5.20 8.88 -11.00
N LYS A 94 -5.91 7.83 -10.60
CA LYS A 94 -5.96 7.32 -9.23
C LYS A 94 -4.88 6.30 -8.91
N LEU A 95 -4.35 5.61 -9.93
CA LEU A 95 -3.16 4.76 -9.81
C LEU A 95 -1.85 5.57 -9.67
N GLN A 96 -1.89 6.90 -9.64
CA GLN A 96 -0.69 7.69 -9.36
C GLN A 96 -0.48 7.75 -7.85
N GLY A 97 0.69 7.35 -7.37
CA GLY A 97 1.07 7.56 -5.97
C GLY A 97 0.87 9.02 -5.55
N GLU A 98 0.69 9.28 -4.25
CA GLU A 98 0.32 10.61 -3.74
C GLU A 98 1.15 11.74 -4.41
N LYS A 99 0.46 12.68 -5.07
CA LYS A 99 1.08 13.80 -5.83
C LYS A 99 2.08 13.35 -6.92
N GLY A 100 1.84 12.19 -7.54
CA GLY A 100 2.68 11.61 -8.58
C GLY A 100 3.97 10.97 -8.05
N ARG A 101 4.05 10.66 -6.75
CA ARG A 101 5.23 10.08 -6.11
C ARG A 101 4.90 8.74 -5.47
N TRP A 102 5.76 7.77 -5.73
CA TRP A 102 5.71 6.45 -5.11
C TRP A 102 6.62 6.43 -3.89
N TRP A 103 6.07 6.06 -2.75
CA TRP A 103 6.85 5.83 -1.55
C TRP A 103 7.20 4.36 -1.44
N TYR A 104 8.43 4.09 -1.01
CA TYR A 104 8.90 2.74 -0.74
C TYR A 104 9.38 2.69 0.70
N MET A 105 8.97 1.64 1.42
CA MET A 105 9.57 1.31 2.72
C MET A 105 10.71 0.35 2.47
N VAL A 106 11.93 0.77 2.78
CA VAL A 106 13.12 -0.09 2.73
C VAL A 106 13.56 -0.42 4.14
N THR A 107 13.73 -1.70 4.45
CA THR A 107 14.26 -2.17 5.74
C THR A 107 15.48 -3.04 5.52
N ILE A 108 16.58 -2.73 6.21
CA ILE A 108 17.80 -3.52 6.21
C ILE A 108 17.93 -4.15 7.60
N VAL A 109 18.03 -5.47 7.65
CA VAL A 109 18.17 -6.24 8.89
C VAL A 109 19.51 -6.96 8.86
N HIS A 110 20.34 -6.69 9.85
CA HIS A 110 21.54 -7.47 10.11
C HIS A 110 21.25 -8.50 11.21
N ILE A 111 21.42 -9.79 10.89
CA ILE A 111 21.22 -10.90 11.81
C ILE A 111 22.61 -11.43 12.18
N TYR A 112 23.02 -11.14 13.41
CA TYR A 112 24.29 -11.62 13.93
C TYR A 112 24.21 -13.10 14.29
N ASN A 113 25.13 -13.88 13.74
CA ASN A 113 25.32 -15.29 14.10
C ASN A 113 26.72 -15.49 14.69
N ARG A 114 26.78 -16.07 15.90
CA ARG A 114 28.07 -16.32 16.59
C ARG A 114 28.86 -17.50 16.00
N TRP A 115 28.15 -18.51 15.49
CA TRP A 115 28.73 -19.80 15.10
C TRP A 115 28.63 -20.08 13.59
N LYS A 116 28.08 -19.13 12.83
CA LYS A 116 27.90 -19.17 11.36
C LYS A 116 28.11 -17.76 10.81
N ASN A 117 28.08 -17.62 9.49
CA ASN A 117 28.06 -16.29 8.87
C ASN A 117 26.84 -15.50 9.33
N SER A 118 27.04 -14.20 9.55
CA SER A 118 25.94 -13.29 9.82
C SER A 118 25.18 -13.04 8.52
N GLU A 119 23.94 -12.55 8.59
CA GLU A 119 23.10 -12.35 7.42
C GLU A 119 22.70 -10.88 7.27
N LEU A 120 22.64 -10.40 6.03
CA LEU A 120 21.93 -9.19 5.67
C LEU A 120 20.64 -9.56 4.98
N ARG A 121 19.53 -8.96 5.39
CA ARG A 121 18.24 -9.08 4.70
C ARG A 121 17.72 -7.71 4.35
N CYS A 122 17.28 -7.55 3.12
CA CYS A 122 16.68 -6.33 2.59
C CYS A 122 15.22 -6.60 2.27
N TYR A 123 14.35 -5.80 2.87
CA TYR A 123 12.91 -5.84 2.65
C TYR A 123 12.47 -4.59 1.92
N VAL A 124 11.54 -4.74 0.99
CA VAL A 124 10.86 -3.65 0.29
C VAL A 124 9.37 -3.81 0.52
N ASN A 125 8.72 -2.77 1.04
CA ASN A 125 7.28 -2.74 1.28
C ASN A 125 6.78 -3.92 2.14
N GLY A 126 7.54 -4.28 3.17
CA GLY A 126 7.19 -5.38 4.09
C GLY A 126 7.61 -6.78 3.64
N GLU A 127 8.04 -6.95 2.39
CA GLU A 127 8.39 -8.26 1.81
C GLU A 127 9.90 -8.41 1.62
N LEU A 128 10.42 -9.64 1.73
CA LEU A 128 11.83 -9.93 1.54
C LEU A 128 12.20 -9.77 0.06
N ALA A 129 13.03 -8.79 -0.25
CA ALA A 129 13.49 -8.52 -1.61
C ALA A 129 14.84 -9.18 -1.92
N SER A 130 15.75 -9.23 -0.94
CA SER A 130 17.07 -9.84 -1.10
C SER A 130 17.64 -10.26 0.25
N TYR A 131 18.50 -11.26 0.23
CA TYR A 131 19.31 -11.65 1.39
C TYR A 131 20.70 -12.11 0.96
N GLY A 132 21.67 -12.01 1.86
CA GLY A 132 23.03 -12.50 1.65
C GLY A 132 23.74 -12.80 2.95
N GLU A 133 24.61 -13.79 2.92
CA GLU A 133 25.54 -14.05 4.02
C GLU A 133 26.69 -13.06 3.98
N ILE A 134 27.07 -12.60 5.16
CA ILE A 134 28.15 -11.67 5.38
C ILE A 134 29.30 -12.42 6.07
N THR A 135 30.46 -12.41 5.44
CA THR A 135 31.69 -13.02 5.98
C THR A 135 32.54 -12.06 6.80
N TRP A 136 32.22 -10.76 6.77
CA TRP A 136 32.89 -9.72 7.55
C TRP A 136 32.15 -9.43 8.86
N PHE A 137 32.91 -9.09 9.91
CA PHE A 137 32.36 -8.68 11.20
C PHE A 137 31.91 -7.21 11.15
N VAL A 138 30.70 -6.93 11.65
CA VAL A 138 30.22 -5.57 11.92
C VAL A 138 30.72 -5.10 13.28
N ASN A 139 32.00 -5.31 13.56
CA ASN A 139 32.65 -4.84 14.78
C ASN A 139 33.98 -4.20 14.39
N THR A 140 34.03 -2.89 14.49
CA THR A 140 35.23 -2.10 14.32
C THR A 140 35.61 -1.51 15.67
N SER A 141 36.90 -1.44 15.97
CA SER A 141 37.40 -0.70 17.14
C SER A 141 37.20 0.82 17.04
N ASP A 142 36.73 1.29 15.89
CA ASP A 142 36.52 2.70 15.59
C ASP A 142 35.30 3.25 16.32
N THR A 143 35.48 4.40 16.97
CA THR A 143 34.38 5.16 17.57
C THR A 143 33.70 5.98 16.48
N PHE A 144 32.43 5.68 16.18
CA PHE A 144 31.61 6.51 15.31
C PHE A 144 30.85 7.54 16.12
N ASP A 145 31.22 8.81 15.98
CA ASP A 145 30.54 9.97 16.59
C ASP A 145 29.54 10.65 15.64
N LYS A 146 29.49 10.19 14.37
CA LYS A 146 28.66 10.76 13.31
C LYS A 146 27.82 9.70 12.61
N CYS A 147 26.59 10.08 12.27
CA CYS A 147 25.69 9.31 11.43
C CYS A 147 25.14 10.21 10.33
N PHE A 148 25.14 9.74 9.08
CA PHE A 148 24.65 10.48 7.93
C PHE A 148 23.46 9.75 7.32
N LEU A 149 22.40 10.49 7.00
CA LEU A 149 21.25 9.99 6.25
C LEU A 149 21.28 10.59 4.85
N GLY A 150 21.20 9.73 3.83
CA GLY A 150 21.20 10.16 2.44
C GLY A 150 22.54 10.73 1.94
N SER A 151 23.63 10.51 2.66
CA SER A 151 24.98 10.95 2.28
C SER A 151 26.03 10.13 3.05
N SER A 152 27.31 10.38 2.78
CA SER A 152 28.44 9.89 3.57
C SER A 152 29.47 10.99 3.75
N GLU A 153 30.44 10.78 4.64
CA GLU A 153 31.49 11.77 4.93
C GLU A 153 32.30 12.20 3.69
N THR A 154 32.43 11.30 2.72
CA THR A 154 33.20 11.50 1.48
C THR A 154 32.32 11.65 0.23
N ALA A 155 31.00 11.78 0.39
CA ALA A 155 30.08 11.88 -0.74
C ALA A 155 30.22 13.22 -1.47
N ASP A 156 30.30 13.16 -2.81
CA ASP A 156 30.14 14.32 -3.68
C ASP A 156 28.65 14.56 -4.00
N ALA A 157 28.35 15.67 -4.68
CA ALA A 157 26.98 16.05 -5.04
C ALA A 157 26.23 15.03 -5.92
N ASN A 158 26.92 14.08 -6.56
CA ASN A 158 26.30 13.01 -7.37
C ASN A 158 26.05 11.73 -6.56
N ARG A 159 26.59 11.64 -5.34
CA ARG A 159 26.48 10.46 -4.45
C ARG A 159 25.54 10.70 -3.27
N VAL A 160 24.95 11.89 -3.18
CA VAL A 160 23.93 12.19 -2.18
C VAL A 160 22.55 11.78 -2.67
N PHE A 161 21.72 11.33 -1.74
CA PHE A 161 20.32 11.03 -1.99
C PHE A 161 19.57 12.30 -2.41
N CYS A 162 18.90 12.23 -3.55
CA CYS A 162 18.07 13.30 -4.07
C CYS A 162 16.61 12.83 -4.15
N GLY A 163 15.83 13.15 -3.12
CA GLY A 163 14.45 12.69 -2.98
C GLY A 163 13.83 13.14 -1.68
N GLN A 164 12.68 12.57 -1.34
CA GLN A 164 12.03 12.79 -0.06
C GLN A 164 12.15 11.55 0.81
N MET A 165 12.35 11.77 2.10
CA MET A 165 12.35 10.76 3.14
C MET A 165 11.36 11.20 4.22
N THR A 166 10.59 10.25 4.74
CA THR A 166 9.65 10.50 5.84
C THR A 166 10.22 9.87 7.12
N SER A 167 9.53 8.93 7.75
CA SER A 167 9.98 8.22 8.94
C SER A 167 11.22 7.36 8.69
N VAL A 168 12.24 7.54 9.55
CA VAL A 168 13.43 6.69 9.65
C VAL A 168 13.46 6.05 11.02
N TYR A 169 13.58 4.73 11.06
CA TYR A 169 13.62 3.95 12.29
C TYR A 169 14.95 3.23 12.43
N LEU A 170 15.47 3.18 13.64
CA LEU A 170 16.64 2.40 14.00
C LEU A 170 16.29 1.54 15.20
N PHE A 171 16.53 0.23 15.08
CA PHE A 171 16.29 -0.74 16.13
C PHE A 171 17.62 -1.38 16.54
N SER A 172 17.81 -1.59 17.84
CA SER A 172 18.98 -2.31 18.37
C SER A 172 18.88 -3.83 18.17
N GLU A 173 17.72 -4.32 17.72
CA GLU A 173 17.45 -5.74 17.52
C GLU A 173 17.05 -6.03 16.07
N ALA A 174 17.37 -7.24 15.62
CA ALA A 174 16.97 -7.72 14.30
C ALA A 174 15.46 -8.00 14.28
N LEU A 175 14.71 -7.18 13.54
CA LEU A 175 13.28 -7.39 13.35
C LEU A 175 13.01 -8.63 12.50
N ASN A 176 11.95 -9.36 12.85
CA ASN A 176 11.46 -10.48 12.03
C ASN A 176 10.50 -9.99 10.92
N ALA A 177 10.22 -10.87 9.96
CA ALA A 177 9.38 -10.53 8.80
C ALA A 177 7.97 -10.03 9.17
N ALA A 178 7.34 -10.62 10.20
CA ALA A 178 6.01 -10.21 10.63
C ALA A 178 6.02 -8.81 11.26
N GLN A 179 7.04 -8.47 12.04
CA GLN A 179 7.22 -7.12 12.59
C GLN A 179 7.43 -6.09 11.48
N ILE A 180 8.25 -6.40 10.48
CA ILE A 180 8.52 -5.51 9.34
C ILE A 180 7.25 -5.29 8.51
N PHE A 181 6.51 -6.37 8.22
CA PHE A 181 5.22 -6.28 7.53
C PHE A 181 4.20 -5.46 8.32
N ALA A 182 4.12 -5.67 9.64
CA ALA A 182 3.25 -4.88 10.50
C ALA A 182 3.60 -3.39 10.46
N ILE A 183 4.88 -3.02 10.52
CA ILE A 183 5.32 -1.62 10.40
C ILE A 183 4.91 -1.03 9.04
N TYR A 184 5.06 -1.80 7.96
CA TYR A 184 4.62 -1.35 6.63
C TYR A 184 3.11 -1.07 6.58
N GLN A 185 2.29 -1.92 7.19
CA GLN A 185 0.84 -1.77 7.26
C GLN A 185 0.38 -0.54 8.08
N LEU A 186 1.22 0.00 8.97
CA LEU A 186 0.92 1.25 9.69
C LEU A 186 0.93 2.48 8.75
N GLY A 187 1.54 2.36 7.58
CA GLY A 187 1.55 3.40 6.54
C GLY A 187 2.52 4.56 6.80
N LEU A 188 2.66 5.42 5.78
CA LEU A 188 3.64 6.50 5.73
C LEU A 188 3.47 7.59 6.81
N GLY A 189 2.26 7.73 7.35
CA GLY A 189 1.91 8.71 8.35
C GLY A 189 2.18 8.27 9.79
N TYR A 190 2.57 7.01 10.01
CA TYR A 190 2.83 6.52 11.35
C TYR A 190 4.03 7.24 11.98
N LYS A 191 3.78 7.84 13.15
CA LYS A 191 4.80 8.45 14.00
C LYS A 191 4.86 7.66 15.30
N PRO A 192 5.99 7.02 15.63
CA PRO A 192 6.12 6.29 16.87
C PRO A 192 6.01 7.26 18.05
N MET A 193 5.27 6.89 19.08
CA MET A 193 5.03 7.73 20.26
C MET A 193 6.24 7.80 21.21
N TYR A 194 7.34 7.11 20.88
CA TYR A 194 8.53 7.02 21.72
C TYR A 194 9.61 7.99 21.25
N HIS A 195 9.81 9.06 22.03
CA HIS A 195 10.99 9.91 21.94
C HIS A 195 12.21 9.15 22.49
N LEU A 196 13.32 9.15 21.76
CA LEU A 196 14.64 8.87 22.34
C LEU A 196 14.91 9.93 23.42
N THR A 197 14.69 9.57 24.69
CA THR A 197 15.34 10.27 25.80
C THR A 197 16.82 9.95 25.71
N ASN A 198 17.60 10.94 25.26
CA ASN A 198 19.06 10.88 25.34
C ASN A 198 19.46 10.50 26.76
N TYR A 199 20.09 9.34 26.93
CA TYR A 199 20.83 9.05 28.15
C TYR A 199 22.07 9.97 28.16
N LYS A 200 22.15 10.81 29.19
CA LYS A 200 23.28 11.68 29.50
C LYS A 200 24.52 10.85 29.84
#